data_AF-A0A1G0I6Y7-F1
#
_entry.id   AF-A0A1G0I6Y7-F1
#
_cell.length_a   1.000
_cell.length_b   1.000
_cell.length_c   1.000
_cell.angle_alpha   90.00
_cell.angle_beta   90.00
_cell.angle_gamma   90.00
#
_symmetry.space_group_name_H-M   'P 1'
#
loop_
_entity.id
_entity.type
_entity.pdbx_description
1 polymer ?
#
loop_
_entity_poly.entity_id
_entity_poly.type
_entity_poly.pdbx_seq_one_letter_code
_entity_poly.pdbx_strand_id
1 'polypeptide(L)'
;MFERIDLSQLTQEQLAPLEALMTPDWPDVWRSFATSLFVTLISAPGASAVPASSLASLAVAQTLGLAQDEGGTQPYIPVGADMMNSARARRVLDLLGQGMPYKDVADTTGITASRVRNIERAWRREQIALRQRPLPWD
;
A
#
# COMPACT_ATOMS: atom_id res chain seq x y z
N MET A 1 13.83 -6.21 -6.96
CA MET A 1 12.39 -6.26 -6.65
C MET A 1 11.66 -6.46 -7.96
N PHE A 2 10.64 -7.32 -8.04
CA PHE A 2 9.83 -7.49 -9.25
C PHE A 2 8.74 -6.41 -9.33
N GLU A 3 8.19 -6.20 -10.53
CA GLU A 3 7.05 -5.29 -10.71
C GLU A 3 5.84 -5.84 -9.96
N ARG A 4 5.30 -5.02 -9.06
CA ARG A 4 4.16 -5.38 -8.22
C ARG A 4 2.90 -4.73 -8.76
N ILE A 5 1.83 -5.51 -8.88
CA ILE A 5 0.51 -5.02 -9.27
C ILE A 5 0.12 -3.86 -8.34
N ASP A 6 -0.32 -2.75 -8.92
CA ASP A 6 -0.87 -1.66 -8.13
C ASP A 6 -2.19 -2.13 -7.50
N LEU A 7 -2.36 -1.87 -6.20
CA LEU A 7 -3.58 -2.20 -5.49
C LEU A 7 -4.85 -1.63 -6.18
N SER A 8 -4.74 -0.56 -6.98
CA SER A 8 -5.87 0.08 -7.68
C SER A 8 -6.26 -0.63 -8.96
N GLN A 9 -5.43 -1.57 -9.41
CA GLN A 9 -5.65 -2.39 -10.59
C GLN A 9 -6.15 -3.80 -10.23
N LEU A 10 -6.27 -4.11 -8.94
CA LEU A 10 -6.81 -5.40 -8.50
C LEU A 10 -8.30 -5.46 -8.75
N THR A 11 -8.73 -6.56 -9.35
CA THR A 11 -10.14 -6.86 -9.51
C THR A 11 -10.68 -7.60 -8.28
N GLN A 12 -12.00 -7.54 -8.11
CA GLN A 12 -12.67 -8.25 -7.03
C GLN A 12 -12.46 -9.77 -7.12
N GLU A 13 -12.41 -10.31 -8.34
CA GLU A 13 -12.18 -11.74 -8.58
C GLU A 13 -10.78 -12.18 -8.13
N GLN A 14 -9.78 -11.31 -8.27
CA GLN A 14 -8.43 -11.59 -7.81
C GLN A 14 -8.33 -11.60 -6.28
N LEU A 15 -9.11 -10.76 -5.59
CA LEU A 15 -9.13 -10.67 -4.13
C LEU A 15 -10.03 -11.72 -3.46
N ALA A 16 -11.01 -12.26 -4.17
CA ALA A 16 -11.99 -13.20 -3.62
C ALA A 16 -11.37 -14.39 -2.85
N PRO A 17 -10.28 -15.05 -3.31
CA PRO A 17 -9.66 -16.14 -2.56
C PRO A 17 -9.11 -15.71 -1.19
N LEU A 18 -8.64 -14.46 -1.08
CA LEU A 18 -8.16 -13.89 0.18
C LEU A 18 -9.31 -13.50 1.09
N GLU A 19 -10.30 -12.79 0.55
CA GLU A 19 -11.43 -12.29 1.33
C GLU A 19 -12.26 -13.41 1.94
N ALA A 20 -12.38 -14.54 1.24
CA ALA A 20 -13.05 -15.74 1.75
C ALA A 20 -12.42 -16.30 3.05
N LEU A 21 -11.15 -15.98 3.32
CA LEU A 21 -10.43 -16.42 4.53
C LEU A 21 -10.51 -15.40 5.68
N MET A 22 -11.06 -14.20 5.44
CA MET A 22 -11.09 -13.12 6.40
C MET A 22 -12.49 -12.94 6.98
N THR A 23 -12.64 -13.17 8.28
CA THR A 23 -13.93 -12.96 8.94
C THR A 23 -14.28 -11.45 8.99
N PRO A 24 -15.58 -11.11 9.12
CA PRO A 24 -16.01 -9.72 9.27
C PRO A 24 -15.38 -9.00 10.47
N ASP A 25 -15.02 -9.74 11.52
CA ASP A 25 -14.47 -9.19 12.77
C ASP A 25 -12.97 -8.88 12.71
N TRP A 26 -12.30 -9.16 11.57
CA TRP A 26 -10.90 -8.82 11.40
C TRP A 26 -10.67 -7.32 11.46
N PRO A 27 -9.77 -6.83 12.33
CA PRO A 27 -9.39 -5.42 12.33
C PRO A 27 -8.87 -4.96 10.96
N ASP A 28 -9.27 -3.77 10.52
CA ASP A 28 -8.95 -3.20 9.20
C ASP A 28 -7.45 -3.18 8.89
N VAL A 29 -6.62 -2.98 9.92
CA VAL A 29 -5.15 -2.97 9.80
C VAL A 29 -4.63 -4.33 9.33
N TRP A 30 -5.12 -5.43 9.90
CA TRP A 30 -4.67 -6.77 9.54
C TRP A 30 -5.21 -7.18 8.18
N ARG A 31 -6.45 -6.80 7.86
CA ARG A 31 -7.02 -6.94 6.51
C ARG A 31 -6.16 -6.22 5.46
N SER A 32 -5.69 -5.00 5.77
CA SER A 32 -4.81 -4.22 4.90
C SER A 32 -3.45 -4.87 4.69
N PHE A 33 -2.84 -5.42 5.75
CA PHE A 33 -1.56 -6.14 5.64
C PHE A 33 -1.68 -7.41 4.82
N ALA A 34 -2.66 -8.25 5.10
CA ALA A 34 -2.90 -9.48 4.36
C ALA A 34 -3.15 -9.20 2.87
N THR A 35 -3.94 -8.17 2.56
CA THR A 35 -4.14 -7.72 1.17
C THR A 35 -2.82 -7.31 0.53
N SER A 36 -2.00 -6.51 1.22
CA SER A 36 -0.70 -6.09 0.71
C SER A 36 0.24 -7.29 0.46
N LEU A 37 0.30 -8.24 1.39
CA LEU A 37 1.14 -9.44 1.25
C LEU A 37 0.66 -10.34 0.11
N PHE A 38 -0.63 -10.60 0.02
CA PHE A 38 -1.22 -11.39 -1.07
C PHE A 38 -0.90 -10.79 -2.44
N VAL A 39 -1.02 -9.48 -2.58
CA VAL A 39 -0.75 -8.76 -3.84
C VAL A 39 0.71 -8.88 -4.23
N THR A 40 1.61 -8.84 -3.26
CA THR A 40 3.03 -9.12 -3.49
C THR A 40 3.24 -10.56 -3.97
N LEU A 41 2.56 -11.54 -3.35
CA LEU A 41 2.69 -12.95 -3.71
C LEU A 41 2.17 -13.23 -5.13
N ILE A 42 1.00 -12.73 -5.51
CA ILE A 42 0.45 -12.94 -6.87
C ILE A 42 1.24 -12.18 -7.95
N SER A 43 2.00 -11.15 -7.57
CA SER A 43 2.89 -10.41 -8.48
C SER A 43 4.26 -11.07 -8.63
N ALA A 44 4.59 -12.07 -7.80
CA ALA A 44 5.91 -12.68 -7.80
C ALA A 44 6.13 -13.52 -9.08
N PRO A 45 7.36 -13.55 -9.63
CA PRO A 45 7.70 -14.46 -10.71
C PRO A 45 7.38 -15.91 -10.32
N GLY A 46 6.65 -16.61 -11.19
CA GLY A 46 6.20 -17.99 -10.94
C GLY A 46 4.92 -18.10 -10.10
N ALA A 47 4.30 -17.01 -9.67
CA ALA A 47 3.03 -17.03 -8.93
C ALA A 47 1.91 -17.73 -9.72
N SER A 48 1.91 -17.65 -11.05
CA SER A 48 0.96 -18.34 -11.91
C SER A 48 1.03 -19.87 -11.84
N ALA A 49 2.13 -20.43 -11.34
CA ALA A 49 2.27 -21.87 -11.12
C ALA A 49 1.68 -22.34 -9.78
N VAL A 50 1.28 -21.41 -8.91
CA VAL A 50 0.73 -21.69 -7.59
C VAL A 50 -0.75 -21.29 -7.57
N PRO A 51 -1.66 -22.12 -7.03
CA PRO A 51 -3.06 -21.75 -6.89
C PRO A 51 -3.23 -20.47 -6.06
N ALA A 52 -4.10 -19.56 -6.52
CA ALA A 52 -4.37 -18.30 -5.83
C ALA A 52 -4.86 -18.51 -4.39
N SER A 53 -5.62 -19.58 -4.13
CA SER A 53 -6.06 -19.96 -2.79
C SER A 53 -4.88 -20.30 -1.86
N SER A 54 -3.85 -20.98 -2.36
CA SER A 54 -2.64 -21.28 -1.58
C SER A 54 -1.85 -20.02 -1.26
N LEU A 55 -1.74 -19.09 -2.22
CA LEU A 55 -1.10 -17.78 -1.99
C LEU A 55 -1.90 -16.94 -0.99
N ALA A 56 -3.23 -17.00 -1.03
CA ALA A 56 -4.12 -16.34 -0.08
C ALA A 56 -3.95 -16.91 1.34
N SER A 57 -3.92 -18.25 1.49
CA SER A 57 -3.65 -18.89 2.78
C SER A 57 -2.27 -18.49 3.33
N LEU A 58 -1.26 -18.42 2.48
CA LEU A 58 0.07 -17.98 2.88
C LEU A 58 0.08 -16.52 3.35
N ALA A 59 -0.59 -15.61 2.65
CA ALA A 59 -0.71 -14.22 3.05
C ALA A 59 -1.41 -14.05 4.41
N VAL A 60 -2.47 -14.83 4.65
CA VAL A 60 -3.16 -14.87 5.95
C VAL A 60 -2.22 -15.38 7.04
N ALA A 61 -1.52 -16.49 6.80
CA ALA A 61 -0.57 -17.05 7.77
C ALA A 61 0.55 -16.06 8.13
N GLN A 62 1.11 -15.36 7.15
CA GLN A 62 2.11 -14.31 7.38
C GLN A 62 1.54 -13.14 8.19
N THR A 63 0.30 -12.75 7.92
CA THR A 63 -0.37 -11.66 8.66
C THR A 63 -0.63 -12.05 10.11
N LEU A 64 -1.03 -13.29 10.37
CA LEU A 64 -1.22 -13.79 11.73
C LEU A 64 0.11 -13.87 12.49
N GLY A 65 1.20 -14.27 11.83
CA GLY A 65 2.55 -14.19 12.40
C GLY A 65 2.92 -12.76 12.80
N LEU A 66 2.71 -11.78 11.90
CA LEU A 66 2.90 -10.35 12.22
C LEU A 66 2.03 -9.90 13.39
N ALA A 67 0.77 -10.34 13.45
CA ALA A 67 -0.13 -9.99 14.56
C ALA A 67 0.30 -10.61 15.89
N GLN A 68 0.94 -11.78 15.86
CA GLN A 68 1.51 -12.42 17.04
C GLN A 68 2.76 -11.69 17.53
N ASP A 69 3.62 -11.24 16.62
CA ASP A 69 4.89 -10.61 16.94
C ASP A 69 4.72 -9.13 17.33
N GLU A 70 3.86 -8.41 16.60
CA GLU A 70 3.68 -6.95 16.72
C GLU A 70 2.32 -6.57 17.35
N GLY A 71 1.51 -7.56 17.73
CA GLY A 71 0.22 -7.33 18.37
C GLY A 71 0.36 -6.55 19.68
N GLY A 72 -0.39 -5.45 19.80
CA GLY A 72 -0.35 -4.59 20.99
C GLY A 72 0.80 -3.58 21.01
N THR A 73 1.71 -3.62 20.03
CA THR A 73 2.66 -2.53 19.78
C THR A 73 2.01 -1.50 18.85
N GLN A 74 2.52 -0.25 18.88
CA GLN A 74 2.12 0.77 17.91
C GLN A 74 3.34 1.15 17.06
N PRO A 75 3.76 0.29 16.12
CA PRO A 75 4.92 0.55 15.32
C PRO A 75 4.62 1.72 14.38
N TYR A 76 5.44 2.76 14.42
CA TYR A 76 5.42 3.79 13.39
C TYR A 76 5.97 3.16 12.11
N ILE A 77 5.12 3.00 11.10
CA ILE A 77 5.57 2.58 9.76
C ILE A 77 6.07 3.84 9.07
N PRO A 78 7.40 4.03 8.93
CA PRO A 78 7.92 5.20 8.26
C PRO A 78 7.43 5.20 6.81
N VAL A 79 6.91 6.34 6.39
CA VAL A 79 6.69 6.61 4.98
C VAL A 79 8.07 6.75 4.35
N GLY A 80 8.62 5.66 3.82
CA GLY A 80 9.94 5.63 3.19
C GLY A 80 9.97 6.36 1.85
N ALA A 81 11.19 6.71 1.41
CA ALA A 81 11.48 7.38 0.13
C ALA A 81 10.90 6.66 -1.11
N ASP A 82 10.53 5.38 -0.98
CA ASP A 82 9.88 4.59 -2.04
C ASP A 82 8.36 4.81 -2.17
N MET A 83 7.73 5.61 -1.30
CA MET A 83 6.30 5.91 -1.44
C MET A 83 6.02 6.66 -2.76
N MET A 84 6.98 7.48 -3.23
CA MET A 84 7.01 8.10 -4.57
C MET A 84 7.11 7.12 -5.73
N ASN A 85 7.55 5.88 -5.46
CA ASN A 85 7.67 4.86 -6.48
C ASN A 85 6.38 4.09 -6.73
N SER A 86 5.35 4.27 -5.89
CA SER A 86 4.03 3.67 -6.13
C SER A 86 3.24 4.45 -7.18
N ALA A 87 2.74 3.76 -8.21
CA ALA A 87 1.89 4.36 -9.26
C ALA A 87 0.65 5.03 -8.67
N ARG A 88 0.07 4.46 -7.61
CA ARG A 88 -1.01 5.06 -6.83
C ARG A 88 -0.65 6.40 -6.19
N ALA A 89 0.52 6.55 -5.57
CA ALA A 89 0.91 7.84 -4.99
C ALA A 89 1.11 8.90 -6.07
N ARG A 90 1.68 8.53 -7.22
CA ARG A 90 1.79 9.42 -8.39
C ARG A 90 0.42 9.86 -8.89
N ARG A 91 -0.51 8.91 -9.05
CA ARG A 91 -1.90 9.20 -9.44
C ARG A 91 -2.61 10.14 -8.46
N VAL A 92 -2.40 9.95 -7.16
CA VAL A 92 -2.92 10.86 -6.13
C VAL A 92 -2.36 12.28 -6.31
N LEU A 93 -1.04 12.41 -6.49
CA LEU A 93 -0.40 13.71 -6.69
C LEU A 93 -0.83 14.39 -8.00
N ASP A 94 -1.01 13.62 -9.08
CA ASP A 94 -1.49 14.14 -10.37
C ASP A 94 -2.90 14.72 -10.24
N LEU A 95 -3.82 14.01 -9.57
CA LEU A 95 -5.18 14.47 -9.33
C LEU A 95 -5.21 15.72 -8.44
N LEU A 96 -4.35 15.75 -7.41
CA LEU A 96 -4.19 16.96 -6.57
C LEU A 96 -3.60 18.13 -7.36
N GLY A 97 -2.65 17.87 -8.26
CA GLY A 97 -2.08 18.88 -9.17
C GLY A 97 -3.10 19.48 -10.14
N GLN A 98 -4.16 18.73 -10.45
CA GLN A 98 -5.31 19.20 -11.24
C GLN A 98 -6.33 20.02 -10.41
N GLY A 99 -6.09 20.21 -9.11
CA GLY A 99 -6.96 20.97 -8.22
C GLY A 99 -8.15 20.19 -7.65
N MET A 100 -8.16 18.86 -7.80
CA MET A 100 -9.23 18.02 -7.26
C MET A 100 -9.18 18.01 -5.71
N PRO A 101 -10.31 18.18 -5.01
CA PRO A 101 -10.32 18.19 -3.56
C PRO A 101 -10.04 16.79 -3.00
N TYR A 102 -9.45 16.72 -1.79
CA TYR A 102 -9.00 15.45 -1.19
C TYR A 102 -10.05 14.35 -1.12
N LYS A 103 -11.33 14.73 -0.93
CA LYS A 103 -12.44 13.78 -0.89
C LYS A 103 -12.62 13.09 -2.24
N ASP A 104 -12.65 13.86 -3.31
CA ASP A 104 -12.86 13.34 -4.66
C ASP A 104 -11.64 12.52 -5.13
N VAL A 105 -10.43 12.91 -4.71
CA VAL A 105 -9.22 12.11 -4.95
C VAL A 105 -9.29 10.78 -4.21
N ALA A 106 -9.74 10.78 -2.95
CA ALA A 106 -9.93 9.59 -2.14
C ALA A 106 -10.92 8.63 -2.81
N ASP A 107 -12.08 9.14 -3.21
CA ASP A 107 -13.14 8.37 -3.89
C ASP A 107 -12.63 7.81 -5.23
N THR A 108 -11.89 8.61 -6.01
CA THR A 108 -11.34 8.21 -7.32
C THR A 108 -10.23 7.17 -7.23
N THR A 109 -9.45 7.18 -6.15
CA THR A 109 -8.29 6.29 -5.99
C THR A 109 -8.53 5.11 -5.05
N GLY A 110 -9.71 5.04 -4.44
CA GLY A 110 -10.09 3.97 -3.51
C GLY A 110 -9.27 3.98 -2.21
N ILE A 111 -8.76 5.14 -1.78
CA ILE A 111 -8.05 5.29 -0.50
C ILE A 111 -8.72 6.36 0.36
N THR A 112 -8.45 6.36 1.66
CA THR A 112 -9.04 7.37 2.56
C THR A 112 -8.45 8.77 2.33
N ALA A 113 -9.24 9.82 2.58
CA ALA A 113 -8.77 11.21 2.51
C ALA A 113 -7.58 11.48 3.47
N SER A 114 -7.48 10.74 4.58
CA SER A 114 -6.31 10.77 5.46
C SER A 114 -5.06 10.25 4.76
N ARG A 115 -5.17 9.14 4.01
CA ARG A 115 -4.06 8.59 3.22
C ARG A 115 -3.64 9.53 2.10
N VAL A 116 -4.58 10.19 1.41
CA VAL A 116 -4.30 11.24 0.41
C VAL A 116 -3.44 12.37 1.01
N ARG A 117 -3.84 12.92 2.16
CA ARG A 117 -3.09 13.99 2.85
C ARG A 117 -1.69 13.53 3.28
N ASN A 118 -1.56 12.30 3.75
CA ASN A 118 -0.27 11.74 4.13
C ASN A 118 0.66 11.58 2.94
N ILE A 119 0.13 11.18 1.77
CA ILE A 119 0.88 11.09 0.52
C ILE A 119 1.43 12.47 0.14
N GLU A 120 0.57 13.48 0.12
CA GLU A 120 0.98 14.85 -0.24
C GLU A 120 1.99 15.43 0.77
N ARG A 121 1.78 15.22 2.07
CA ARG A 121 2.71 15.70 3.11
C ARG A 121 4.08 15.06 3.00
N ALA A 122 4.16 13.79 2.65
CA ALA A 122 5.43 13.13 2.39
C ALA A 122 6.11 13.66 1.12
N TRP A 123 5.36 13.82 0.01
CA TRP A 123 5.86 14.44 -1.21
C TRP A 123 6.44 15.85 -0.98
N ARG A 124 5.69 16.71 -0.28
CA ARG A 124 6.15 18.07 0.04
C ARG A 124 7.45 18.07 0.85
N ARG A 125 7.59 17.13 1.80
CA ARG A 125 8.83 16.99 2.59
C ARG A 125 10.02 16.61 1.71
N GLU A 126 9.84 15.68 0.78
CA GLU A 126 10.89 15.29 -0.18
C GLU A 126 11.23 16.43 -1.14
N GLN A 127 10.25 17.16 -1.67
CA GLN A 127 10.49 18.32 -2.53
C GLN A 127 11.28 19.42 -1.81
N ILE A 128 10.99 19.66 -0.53
CA ILE A 128 11.75 20.60 0.31
C ILE A 128 13.18 20.11 0.49
N ALA A 129 13.37 18.82 0.83
CA ALA A 129 14.71 18.24 1.00
C ALA A 129 15.54 18.30 -0.30
N LEU A 130 14.94 18.04 -1.46
CA LEU A 130 15.61 18.14 -2.78
C LEU A 130 16.03 19.57 -3.13
N ARG A 131 15.26 20.58 -2.69
CA ARG A 131 15.59 22.00 -2.88
C ARG A 131 16.70 22.46 -1.94
N GLN A 132 16.83 21.83 -0.77
CA GLN A 132 17.91 22.08 0.19
C GLN A 132 19.15 21.23 -0.12
N ARG A 133 19.72 21.33 -1.34
CA ARG A 133 21.05 20.77 -1.63
C ARG A 133 22.03 21.29 -0.55
N PRO A 134 22.88 20.44 0.06
CA PRO A 134 23.89 20.93 0.98
C PRO A 134 24.81 21.89 0.21
N LEU A 135 25.09 23.05 0.81
CA LEU A 135 26.14 23.95 0.36
C LEU A 135 27.43 23.12 0.15
N PRO A 136 28.15 23.27 -0.97
CA PRO A 136 29.46 22.68 -1.08
C PRO A 136 30.31 23.24 0.06
N TRP A 137 30.91 22.36 0.85
CA TRP A 137 31.95 22.77 1.79
C TRP A 137 33.23 22.95 0.96
N ASP A 138 33.72 24.19 0.87
CA ASP A 138 35.10 24.51 0.47
C ASP A 138 36.08 24.07 1.58
#